data_AF-A0A4Q1BKR0-F1
#
_entry.id   AF-A0A4Q1BKR0-F1
#
_cell.length_a   1.000
_cell.length_b   1.000
_cell.length_c   1.000
_cell.angle_alpha   90.00
_cell.angle_beta   90.00
_cell.angle_gamma   90.00
#
_symmetry.space_group_name_H-M   'P 1'
#
loop_
_entity.id
_entity.type
_entity.pdbx_description
1 polymer ?
#
loop_
_entity_poly.entity_id
_entity_poly.type
_entity_poly.pdbx_seq_one_letter_code
_entity_poly.pdbx_strand_id
1 'polypeptide(L)'
;MSKDSCPCGNPGSCCKSVAPVPLHRSGSKRTHVNSVWAITPQTREEQLQTLLGSEEPLDHKCGASQRADGKCCKDLKGDDERHLISPEVVRDVIIGLSDGLCVPFALSAGLSNLGSSRLVIGGGLAELCAGAISMGLGGYLASQAELDHFHYLRRQTRARVLRSCAGEMEREVHALLGPLGVKEELSRLVCEDLRAVEEKSYEYEGNDQGGNAGLTSGVEPAVQLPIEAGEVGRQGWFRWRLRKTEEEDGGIKGDVNQEMGLTPFLLKYGEGMEEVPVSRLYISALTIGISYFVGGLIPLIPYMATSSARVGLIVSSIVTGIVLFIFGGFKTYFTGAEGGYGGYLYGATSTMLVGGVAAAAAFGLVKVLDVQA
;
A
#
# COMPACT_ATOMS: atom_id res chain seq x y z
N MET A 1 15.93 52.97 18.66
CA MET A 1 16.80 53.99 18.02
C MET A 1 18.13 53.29 17.69
N SER A 2 18.67 53.33 16.47
CA SER A 2 19.43 54.43 15.82
C SER A 2 20.74 54.73 16.57
N LYS A 3 21.92 54.90 15.96
CA LYS A 3 22.44 55.04 14.57
C LYS A 3 23.95 54.63 14.59
N ASP A 4 24.81 54.57 13.56
CA ASP A 4 24.87 54.89 12.11
C ASP A 4 25.92 53.91 11.48
N SER A 5 25.75 53.29 10.30
CA SER A 5 25.94 53.75 8.90
C SER A 5 27.36 53.68 8.31
N CYS A 6 27.47 53.13 7.09
CA CYS A 6 28.72 52.99 6.32
C CYS A 6 28.98 54.19 5.37
N PRO A 7 30.23 54.38 4.90
CA PRO A 7 30.54 55.16 3.71
C PRO A 7 31.05 54.27 2.54
N CYS A 8 30.30 54.22 1.44
CA CYS A 8 30.81 53.68 0.16
C CYS A 8 31.44 54.81 -0.67
N GLY A 9 32.65 54.60 -1.20
CA GLY A 9 33.54 55.65 -1.73
C GLY A 9 33.91 55.59 -3.21
N ASN A 10 33.13 54.89 -4.04
CA ASN A 10 33.27 54.76 -5.51
C ASN A 10 34.56 54.10 -6.07
N PRO A 11 34.52 53.61 -7.33
CA PRO A 11 35.52 52.66 -7.83
C PRO A 11 36.64 53.29 -8.67
N GLY A 12 37.80 52.63 -8.70
CA GLY A 12 38.75 52.72 -9.82
C GLY A 12 40.11 53.37 -9.54
N SER A 13 41.01 52.68 -8.84
CA SER A 13 42.43 52.62 -9.24
C SER A 13 43.23 51.57 -8.46
N CYS A 14 43.85 50.63 -9.17
CA CYS A 14 45.05 49.92 -8.69
C CYS A 14 45.84 49.26 -9.84
N CYS A 15 45.96 49.96 -10.98
CA CYS A 15 46.89 49.61 -12.06
C CYS A 15 47.99 50.68 -12.17
N LYS A 16 49.11 50.44 -11.47
CA LYS A 16 50.41 51.12 -11.67
C LYS A 16 51.48 50.01 -11.63
N SER A 17 52.01 49.52 -12.75
CA SER A 17 52.84 50.17 -13.79
C SER A 17 54.33 49.89 -13.58
N VAL A 18 54.87 48.94 -14.35
CA VAL A 18 56.31 48.78 -14.63
C VAL A 18 56.45 48.61 -16.14
N ALA A 19 57.54 49.13 -16.70
CA ALA A 19 57.78 49.26 -18.15
C ALA A 19 58.69 48.11 -18.67
N PRO A 20 59.23 48.11 -19.92
CA PRO A 20 59.02 46.96 -20.82
C PRO A 20 60.31 46.34 -21.40
N VAL A 21 60.15 45.44 -22.40
CA VAL A 21 61.20 44.90 -23.32
C VAL A 21 62.07 43.79 -22.66
N PRO A 22 62.52 42.72 -23.40
CA PRO A 22 62.43 42.47 -24.84
C PRO A 22 61.58 41.26 -25.29
N LEU A 23 61.20 41.29 -26.57
CA LEU A 23 60.81 40.10 -27.34
C LEU A 23 62.06 39.27 -27.68
N HIS A 24 62.02 37.95 -27.48
CA HIS A 24 63.02 37.04 -28.03
C HIS A 24 62.35 35.88 -28.79
N ARG A 25 62.49 35.88 -30.12
CA ARG A 25 61.81 34.94 -31.03
C ARG A 25 62.79 33.84 -31.48
N SER A 26 62.71 32.64 -30.89
CA SER A 26 63.39 31.46 -31.43
C SER A 26 62.84 30.13 -30.89
N GLY A 27 63.00 29.06 -31.67
CA GLY A 27 63.11 27.68 -31.17
C GLY A 27 61.84 26.95 -30.75
N SER A 28 61.15 26.31 -31.70
CA SER A 28 60.17 25.27 -31.36
C SER A 28 60.86 24.02 -30.79
N LYS A 29 60.56 23.68 -29.53
CA LYS A 29 60.62 22.30 -29.00
C LYS A 29 59.44 22.09 -28.05
N ARG A 30 58.58 21.11 -28.33
CA ARG A 30 57.57 20.65 -27.37
C ARG A 30 58.27 19.86 -26.26
N THR A 31 58.15 20.32 -25.02
CA THR A 31 58.39 19.51 -23.82
C THR A 31 57.09 19.44 -23.03
N HIS A 32 56.62 18.23 -22.73
CA HIS A 32 55.40 18.01 -21.96
C HIS A 32 55.63 18.46 -20.52
N VAL A 33 54.94 19.53 -20.09
CA VAL A 33 54.82 19.89 -18.67
C VAL A 33 53.48 19.34 -18.22
N ASN A 34 53.50 18.22 -17.51
CA ASN A 34 52.28 17.58 -17.04
C ASN A 34 51.61 18.47 -15.96
N SER A 35 50.35 18.81 -16.17
CA SER A 35 49.54 19.57 -15.22
C SER A 35 49.27 18.72 -13.98
N VAL A 36 49.92 19.05 -12.87
CA VAL A 36 49.56 18.54 -11.55
C VAL A 36 48.13 19.01 -11.24
N TRP A 37 47.28 18.11 -10.74
CA TRP A 37 45.84 18.33 -10.51
C TRP A 37 44.98 18.50 -11.76
N ALA A 38 45.09 17.57 -12.71
CA ALA A 38 43.89 17.13 -13.41
C ALA A 38 43.03 16.32 -12.43
N ILE A 39 41.87 16.84 -12.02
CA ILE A 39 40.84 16.01 -11.38
C ILE A 39 40.16 15.23 -12.51
N THR A 40 40.73 14.07 -12.85
CA THR A 40 39.99 13.05 -13.60
C THR A 40 38.77 12.66 -12.77
N PRO A 41 37.56 12.60 -13.34
CA PRO A 41 36.46 11.93 -12.67
C PRO A 41 36.92 10.49 -12.42
N GLN A 42 36.96 10.06 -11.15
CA GLN A 42 37.32 8.68 -10.85
C GLN A 42 36.30 7.77 -11.51
N THR A 43 36.80 6.70 -12.12
CA THR A 43 35.94 5.68 -12.71
C THR A 43 35.13 5.06 -11.56
N ARG A 44 33.84 4.81 -11.77
CA ARG A 44 32.93 4.21 -10.79
C ARG A 44 33.53 2.98 -10.07
N GLU A 45 34.30 2.18 -10.81
CA GLU A 45 35.02 1.00 -10.33
C GLU A 45 36.15 1.34 -9.34
N GLU A 46 36.86 2.45 -9.52
CA GLU A 46 37.93 2.92 -8.62
C GLU A 46 37.36 3.41 -7.27
N GLN A 47 36.21 4.07 -7.30
CA GLN A 47 35.51 4.49 -6.08
C GLN A 47 34.96 3.29 -5.31
N LEU A 48 34.38 2.30 -6.01
CA LEU A 48 33.96 1.04 -5.40
C LEU A 48 35.15 0.25 -4.83
N GLN A 49 36.28 0.15 -5.54
CA GLN A 49 37.47 -0.55 -5.03
C GLN A 49 38.11 0.13 -3.82
N THR A 50 38.13 1.46 -3.78
CA THR A 50 38.65 2.22 -2.62
C THR A 50 37.74 2.18 -1.40
N LEU A 51 36.43 1.94 -1.55
CA LEU A 51 35.48 1.82 -0.44
C LEU A 51 35.22 0.39 0.03
N LEU A 52 35.22 -0.61 -0.86
CA LEU A 52 34.77 -1.98 -0.56
C LEU A 52 35.89 -3.04 -0.55
N GLY A 53 37.08 -2.76 -1.10
CA GLY A 53 38.26 -3.61 -0.91
C GLY A 53 38.17 -5.03 -1.48
N SER A 54 37.99 -5.15 -2.80
CA SER A 54 38.08 -6.41 -3.57
C SER A 54 37.24 -7.58 -3.03
N GLU A 55 35.93 -7.46 -3.07
CA GLU A 55 35.01 -8.56 -2.73
C GLU A 55 34.56 -9.38 -3.95
N GLU A 56 34.43 -10.69 -3.76
CA GLU A 56 33.82 -11.62 -4.71
C GLU A 56 32.29 -11.41 -4.83
N PRO A 57 31.67 -11.73 -5.99
CA PRO A 57 30.23 -11.56 -6.21
C PRO A 57 29.38 -12.26 -5.13
N LEU A 58 28.38 -11.52 -4.63
CA LEU A 58 27.59 -11.86 -3.44
C LEU A 58 26.99 -13.28 -3.45
N ASP A 59 26.57 -13.78 -4.62
CA ASP A 59 26.01 -15.12 -4.80
C ASP A 59 26.95 -16.27 -4.40
N HIS A 60 28.27 -16.02 -4.38
CA HIS A 60 29.29 -17.02 -4.07
C HIS A 60 29.75 -17.02 -2.61
N LYS A 61 29.30 -16.05 -1.78
CA LYS A 61 29.69 -15.92 -0.36
C LYS A 61 29.00 -16.96 0.56
N CYS A 62 29.25 -18.24 0.29
CA CYS A 62 28.66 -19.34 1.03
C CYS A 62 29.48 -19.69 2.29
N GLY A 63 29.03 -19.21 3.47
CA GLY A 63 29.67 -19.47 4.77
C GLY A 63 29.58 -20.91 5.30
N ALA A 64 29.30 -21.91 4.46
CA ALA A 64 29.14 -23.31 4.82
C ALA A 64 30.41 -23.90 5.48
N SER A 65 31.60 -23.48 5.04
CA SER A 65 32.90 -23.92 5.59
C SER A 65 33.20 -23.43 7.01
N GLN A 66 32.41 -22.49 7.54
CA GLN A 66 32.55 -21.95 8.89
C GLN A 66 31.43 -22.39 9.85
N ARG A 67 30.41 -23.12 9.37
CA ARG A 67 29.32 -23.67 10.19
C ARG A 67 29.50 -25.16 10.45
N ALA A 68 29.24 -25.58 11.69
CA ALA A 68 29.23 -27.00 12.06
C ALA A 68 28.18 -27.81 11.29
N ASP A 69 27.08 -27.16 10.87
CA ASP A 69 25.94 -27.79 10.19
C ASP A 69 26.17 -28.03 8.68
N GLY A 70 27.24 -27.49 8.10
CA GLY A 70 27.57 -27.60 6.67
C GLY A 70 26.59 -26.92 5.68
N LYS A 71 25.40 -26.49 6.12
CA LYS A 71 24.42 -25.74 5.30
C LYS A 71 24.94 -24.35 4.89
N CYS A 72 24.60 -23.91 3.68
CA CYS A 72 24.85 -22.53 3.27
C CYS A 72 23.87 -21.56 3.95
N CYS A 73 24.29 -20.33 4.23
CA CYS A 73 23.39 -19.28 4.74
C CYS A 73 22.21 -19.00 3.78
N LYS A 74 22.41 -19.24 2.48
CA LYS A 74 21.41 -19.10 1.41
C LYS A 74 20.27 -20.12 1.54
N ASP A 75 20.58 -21.32 2.03
CA ASP A 75 19.64 -22.45 2.10
C ASP A 75 18.77 -22.39 3.37
N LEU A 76 19.24 -21.73 4.43
CA LEU A 76 18.52 -21.56 5.70
C LEU A 76 17.19 -20.79 5.57
N LYS A 77 16.92 -20.17 4.42
CA LYS A 77 15.71 -19.38 4.17
C LYS A 77 14.47 -20.22 3.84
N GLY A 78 14.63 -21.43 3.31
CA GLY A 78 13.50 -22.23 2.77
C GLY A 78 12.76 -23.10 3.78
N ASP A 79 13.38 -23.47 4.91
CA ASP A 79 12.82 -24.47 5.84
C ASP A 79 11.62 -23.96 6.68
N ASP A 80 11.33 -22.65 6.67
CA ASP A 80 10.26 -22.03 7.48
C ASP A 80 9.01 -21.61 6.68
N GLU A 81 8.92 -21.98 5.38
CA GLU A 81 7.80 -21.66 4.46
C GLU A 81 6.52 -22.49 4.73
N ARG A 82 6.09 -22.53 6.00
CA ARG A 82 4.74 -22.95 6.40
C ARG A 82 3.73 -22.14 5.60
N HIS A 83 2.84 -22.81 4.88
CA HIS A 83 1.98 -22.21 3.86
C HIS A 83 1.07 -21.12 4.45
N LEU A 84 1.51 -19.87 4.29
CA LEU A 84 0.84 -18.69 4.82
C LEU A 84 -0.41 -18.39 4.00
N ILE A 85 -1.58 -18.70 4.57
CA ILE A 85 -2.80 -17.99 4.22
C ILE A 85 -2.52 -16.51 4.49
N SER A 86 -2.59 -15.65 3.47
CA SER A 86 -2.23 -14.24 3.59
C SER A 86 -2.93 -13.61 4.79
N PRO A 87 -2.24 -12.85 5.66
CA PRO A 87 -2.84 -12.29 6.87
C PRO A 87 -4.01 -11.35 6.54
N GLU A 88 -4.00 -10.76 5.36
CA GLU A 88 -5.10 -10.01 4.76
C GLU A 88 -6.35 -10.87 4.56
N VAL A 89 -6.25 -12.06 3.97
CA VAL A 89 -7.38 -12.98 3.78
C VAL A 89 -7.94 -13.43 5.13
N VAL A 90 -7.08 -13.67 6.11
CA VAL A 90 -7.49 -14.02 7.48
C VAL A 90 -8.24 -12.84 8.14
N ARG A 91 -7.72 -11.62 8.04
CA ARG A 91 -8.36 -10.39 8.51
C ARG A 91 -9.71 -10.17 7.85
N ASP A 92 -9.79 -10.32 6.54
CA ASP A 92 -10.97 -10.04 5.73
C ASP A 92 -12.10 -11.07 6.02
N VAL A 93 -11.75 -12.36 6.22
CA VAL A 93 -12.68 -13.39 6.74
C VAL A 93 -13.12 -13.09 8.18
N ILE A 94 -12.22 -12.59 9.04
CA ILE A 94 -12.57 -12.19 10.41
C ILE A 94 -13.52 -10.99 10.42
N ILE A 95 -13.38 -10.03 9.51
CA ILE A 95 -14.28 -8.87 9.39
C ILE A 95 -15.68 -9.34 9.01
N GLY A 96 -15.83 -10.02 7.86
CA GLY A 96 -17.14 -10.47 7.38
C GLY A 96 -17.84 -11.39 8.39
N LEU A 97 -17.12 -12.35 8.98
CA LEU A 97 -17.71 -13.28 9.95
C LEU A 97 -18.04 -12.62 11.30
N SER A 98 -17.30 -11.58 11.73
CA SER A 98 -17.67 -10.77 12.92
C SER A 98 -19.06 -10.16 12.75
N ASP A 99 -19.26 -9.47 11.64
CA ASP A 99 -20.48 -8.70 11.40
C ASP A 99 -21.65 -9.61 11.00
N GLY A 100 -21.37 -10.69 10.26
CA GLY A 100 -22.36 -11.73 9.95
C GLY A 100 -22.89 -12.43 11.19
N LEU A 101 -22.05 -12.72 12.19
CA LEU A 101 -22.55 -13.27 13.47
C LEU A 101 -23.36 -12.25 14.28
N CYS A 102 -23.05 -10.95 14.19
CA CYS A 102 -23.63 -9.93 15.07
C CYS A 102 -24.92 -9.30 14.52
N VAL A 103 -24.97 -8.90 13.25
CA VAL A 103 -26.05 -8.05 12.71
C VAL A 103 -27.32 -8.88 12.40
N PRO A 104 -27.24 -9.98 11.63
CA PRO A 104 -28.33 -10.98 11.53
C PRO A 104 -28.85 -11.48 12.88
N PHE A 105 -27.98 -11.67 13.87
CA PHE A 105 -28.40 -12.05 15.22
C PHE A 105 -29.24 -10.94 15.88
N ALA A 106 -28.74 -9.70 15.90
CA ALA A 106 -29.44 -8.57 16.49
C ALA A 106 -30.79 -8.29 15.80
N LEU A 107 -30.83 -8.36 14.47
CA LEU A 107 -32.07 -8.24 13.70
C LEU A 107 -33.05 -9.38 14.01
N SER A 108 -32.58 -10.63 14.08
CA SER A 108 -33.43 -11.77 14.44
C SER A 108 -34.00 -11.66 15.86
N ALA A 109 -33.21 -11.13 16.80
CA ALA A 109 -33.64 -10.87 18.17
C ALA A 109 -34.73 -9.80 18.20
N GLY A 110 -34.54 -8.67 17.50
CA GLY A 110 -35.53 -7.61 17.34
C GLY A 110 -36.86 -8.11 16.75
N LEU A 111 -36.81 -8.74 15.57
CA LEU A 111 -38.01 -9.23 14.88
C LEU A 111 -38.76 -10.31 15.66
N SER A 112 -38.10 -11.04 16.55
CA SER A 112 -38.73 -12.09 17.38
C SER A 112 -39.74 -11.55 18.40
N ASN A 113 -39.69 -10.26 18.75
CA ASN A 113 -40.72 -9.65 19.59
C ASN A 113 -42.10 -9.66 18.88
N LEU A 114 -42.12 -9.56 17.55
CA LEU A 114 -43.32 -9.62 16.69
C LEU A 114 -43.94 -11.04 16.59
N GLY A 115 -43.40 -12.03 17.32
CA GLY A 115 -43.98 -13.38 17.49
C GLY A 115 -43.93 -14.32 16.29
N SER A 116 -43.80 -13.82 15.06
CA SER A 116 -43.83 -14.61 13.82
C SER A 116 -42.44 -15.07 13.39
N SER A 117 -42.16 -16.36 13.53
CA SER A 117 -40.93 -17.02 13.05
C SER A 117 -40.69 -16.82 11.54
N ARG A 118 -41.77 -16.72 10.74
CA ARG A 118 -41.68 -16.44 9.30
C ARG A 118 -41.18 -15.03 9.00
N LEU A 119 -41.51 -14.03 9.83
CA LEU A 119 -40.96 -12.67 9.68
C LEU A 119 -39.47 -12.64 10.04
N VAL A 120 -39.07 -13.35 11.11
CA VAL A 120 -37.66 -13.47 11.51
C VAL A 120 -36.82 -14.12 10.40
N ILE A 121 -37.26 -15.25 9.85
CA ILE A 121 -36.54 -15.95 8.78
C ILE A 121 -36.52 -15.13 7.48
N GLY A 122 -37.66 -14.55 7.09
CA GLY A 122 -37.77 -13.77 5.85
C GLY A 122 -36.96 -12.47 5.88
N GLY A 123 -37.05 -11.71 6.98
CA GLY A 123 -36.26 -10.50 7.19
C GLY A 123 -34.77 -10.79 7.36
N GLY A 124 -34.44 -11.82 8.14
CA GLY A 124 -33.05 -12.25 8.36
C GLY A 124 -32.36 -12.74 7.09
N LEU A 125 -33.03 -13.54 6.25
CA LEU A 125 -32.45 -14.00 4.98
C LEU A 125 -32.34 -12.85 3.95
N ALA A 126 -33.26 -11.89 3.96
CA ALA A 126 -33.18 -10.70 3.11
C ALA A 126 -32.00 -9.79 3.52
N GLU A 127 -31.81 -9.56 4.83
CA GLU A 127 -30.68 -8.81 5.35
C GLU A 127 -29.35 -9.56 5.14
N LEU A 128 -29.31 -10.88 5.34
CA LEU A 128 -28.13 -11.71 5.04
C LEU A 128 -27.66 -11.56 3.59
N CYS A 129 -28.58 -11.64 2.63
CA CYS A 129 -28.26 -11.48 1.20
C CYS A 129 -27.83 -10.04 0.86
N ALA A 130 -28.51 -9.04 1.41
CA ALA A 130 -28.18 -7.64 1.16
C ALA A 130 -26.83 -7.24 1.80
N GLY A 131 -26.58 -7.67 3.03
CA GLY A 131 -25.36 -7.44 3.78
C GLY A 131 -24.15 -8.13 3.16
N ALA A 132 -24.27 -9.39 2.72
CA ALA A 132 -23.20 -10.11 2.03
C ALA A 132 -22.73 -9.37 0.76
N ILE A 133 -23.68 -8.90 -0.06
CA ILE A 133 -23.41 -8.11 -1.26
C ILE A 133 -22.81 -6.75 -0.89
N SER A 134 -23.39 -6.05 0.10
CA SER A 134 -22.95 -4.73 0.53
C SER A 134 -21.52 -4.73 1.11
N MET A 135 -21.18 -5.72 1.94
CA MET A 135 -19.85 -5.84 2.55
C MET A 135 -18.80 -6.36 1.55
N GLY A 136 -19.16 -7.28 0.65
CA GLY A 136 -18.27 -7.68 -0.44
C GLY A 136 -17.94 -6.52 -1.38
N LEU A 137 -18.94 -5.73 -1.78
CA LEU A 137 -18.72 -4.49 -2.54
C LEU A 137 -17.97 -3.43 -1.73
N GLY A 138 -18.20 -3.35 -0.42
CA GLY A 138 -17.45 -2.47 0.48
C GLY A 138 -15.95 -2.78 0.51
N GLY A 139 -15.58 -4.06 0.66
CA GLY A 139 -14.19 -4.52 0.62
C GLY A 139 -13.53 -4.32 -0.75
N TYR A 140 -14.27 -4.54 -1.84
CA TYR A 140 -13.83 -4.20 -3.19
C TYR A 140 -13.51 -2.71 -3.33
N LEU A 141 -14.46 -1.84 -2.95
CA LEU A 141 -14.33 -0.38 -3.12
C LEU A 141 -13.25 0.22 -2.20
N ALA A 142 -13.08 -0.31 -0.99
CA ALA A 142 -11.97 0.07 -0.11
C ALA A 142 -10.62 -0.29 -0.73
N SER A 143 -10.46 -1.54 -1.19
CA SER A 143 -9.24 -2.01 -1.85
C SER A 143 -8.96 -1.27 -3.17
N GLN A 144 -10.01 -0.87 -3.92
CA GLN A 144 -9.85 -0.04 -5.11
C GLN A 144 -9.40 1.39 -4.76
N ALA A 145 -9.95 1.99 -3.70
CA ALA A 145 -9.53 3.31 -3.24
C ALA A 145 -8.06 3.33 -2.77
N GLU A 146 -7.59 2.24 -2.15
CA GLU A 146 -6.16 2.04 -1.83
C GLU A 146 -5.29 2.02 -3.11
N LEU A 147 -5.69 1.30 -4.16
CA LEU A 147 -4.97 1.31 -5.46
C LEU A 147 -4.98 2.67 -6.16
N ASP A 148 -6.15 3.31 -6.27
CA ASP A 148 -6.26 4.60 -6.95
C ASP A 148 -5.47 5.69 -6.21
N HIS A 149 -5.36 5.60 -4.87
CA HIS A 149 -4.49 6.43 -4.06
C HIS A 149 -3.00 6.10 -4.25
N PHE A 150 -2.61 4.82 -4.26
CA PHE A 150 -1.24 4.40 -4.53
C PHE A 150 -0.76 4.86 -5.91
N HIS A 151 -1.57 4.68 -6.96
CA HIS A 151 -1.25 5.17 -8.31
C HIS A 151 -1.15 6.70 -8.38
N TYR A 152 -1.95 7.43 -7.60
CA TYR A 152 -1.83 8.89 -7.48
C TYR A 152 -0.47 9.28 -6.86
N LEU A 153 -0.10 8.66 -5.73
CA LEU A 153 1.20 8.89 -5.08
C LEU A 153 2.37 8.48 -5.99
N ARG A 154 2.32 7.32 -6.65
CA ARG A 154 3.36 6.84 -7.58
C ARG A 154 3.61 7.84 -8.71
N ARG A 155 2.55 8.44 -9.29
CA ARG A 155 2.67 9.53 -10.28
C ARG A 155 3.19 10.83 -9.67
N GLN A 156 2.75 11.21 -8.48
CA GLN A 156 3.17 12.44 -7.81
C GLN A 156 4.66 12.40 -7.42
N THR A 157 5.14 11.27 -6.90
CA THR A 157 6.54 11.05 -6.53
C THR A 157 7.43 10.90 -7.76
N ARG A 158 7.01 10.18 -8.81
CA ARG A 158 7.71 10.14 -10.13
C ARG A 158 7.93 11.57 -10.66
N ALA A 159 6.89 12.40 -10.61
CA ALA A 159 6.95 13.80 -11.01
C ALA A 159 7.69 14.72 -10.00
N ARG A 160 7.92 14.31 -8.75
CA ARG A 160 8.81 14.97 -7.78
C ARG A 160 10.26 14.71 -8.18
N VAL A 161 10.64 13.44 -8.29
CA VAL A 161 12.00 12.97 -8.65
C VAL A 161 12.49 13.59 -9.95
N LEU A 162 11.67 13.58 -11.01
CA LEU A 162 12.02 14.15 -12.32
C LEU A 162 12.25 15.68 -12.33
N ARG A 163 11.82 16.41 -11.28
CA ARG A 163 12.02 17.87 -11.15
C ARG A 163 13.07 18.25 -10.11
N SER A 164 13.51 17.30 -9.28
CA SER A 164 14.44 17.53 -8.19
C SER A 164 15.91 17.54 -8.63
N CYS A 165 16.70 18.40 -7.99
CA CYS A 165 18.16 18.35 -8.07
C CYS A 165 18.68 17.04 -7.43
N ALA A 166 19.77 16.47 -7.99
CA ALA A 166 20.37 15.24 -7.47
C ALA A 166 20.67 15.30 -5.96
N GLY A 167 21.31 16.39 -5.50
CA GLY A 167 21.66 16.58 -4.09
C GLY A 167 20.48 16.64 -3.11
N GLU A 168 19.28 17.03 -3.55
CA GLU A 168 18.08 16.95 -2.68
C GLU A 168 17.57 15.51 -2.57
N MET A 169 17.67 14.72 -3.64
CA MET A 169 17.33 13.28 -3.62
C MET A 169 18.36 12.47 -2.83
N GLU A 170 19.65 12.78 -2.96
CA GLU A 170 20.72 12.25 -2.12
C GLU A 170 20.44 12.50 -0.63
N ARG A 171 19.96 13.70 -0.27
CA ARG A 171 19.55 14.04 1.10
C ARG A 171 18.29 13.30 1.54
N GLU A 172 17.27 13.17 0.67
CA GLU A 172 16.03 12.44 0.97
C GLU A 172 16.32 10.94 1.20
N VAL A 173 17.15 10.31 0.36
CA VAL A 173 17.62 8.93 0.55
C VAL A 173 18.46 8.79 1.83
N HIS A 174 19.35 9.73 2.15
CA HIS A 174 20.09 9.68 3.41
C HIS A 174 19.19 9.90 4.65
N ALA A 175 18.12 10.69 4.55
CA ALA A 175 17.16 10.84 5.64
C ALA A 175 16.42 9.53 5.97
N LEU A 176 16.23 8.64 4.99
CA LEU A 176 15.63 7.31 5.17
C LEU A 176 16.67 6.25 5.61
N LEU A 177 17.88 6.27 5.04
CA LEU A 177 18.90 5.25 5.30
C LEU A 177 19.81 5.56 6.51
N GLY A 178 19.97 6.82 6.88
CA GLY A 178 20.77 7.27 8.03
C GLY A 178 20.30 6.68 9.36
N PRO A 179 18.99 6.68 9.68
CA PRO A 179 18.43 6.01 10.86
C PRO A 179 18.68 4.49 10.90
N LEU A 180 18.93 3.86 9.75
CA LEU A 180 19.30 2.43 9.64
C LEU A 180 20.82 2.19 9.82
N GLY A 181 21.60 3.24 10.11
CA GLY A 181 23.05 3.17 10.30
C GLY A 181 23.89 3.29 9.02
N VAL A 182 23.28 3.62 7.88
CA VAL A 182 24.00 3.80 6.60
C VAL A 182 24.72 5.16 6.61
N LYS A 183 26.02 5.16 6.29
CA LYS A 183 26.83 6.38 6.13
C LYS A 183 26.33 7.22 4.96
N GLU A 184 26.43 8.55 5.09
CA GLU A 184 26.06 9.52 4.05
C GLU A 184 26.68 9.17 2.67
N GLU A 185 27.99 8.92 2.61
CA GLU A 185 28.70 8.53 1.38
C GLU A 185 28.06 7.33 0.67
N LEU A 186 27.62 6.32 1.42
CA LEU A 186 26.95 5.14 0.89
C LEU A 186 25.51 5.44 0.49
N SER A 187 24.78 6.27 1.25
CA SER A 187 23.43 6.72 0.87
C SER A 187 23.42 7.47 -0.46
N ARG A 188 24.47 8.26 -0.73
CA ARG A 188 24.64 9.01 -1.99
C ARG A 188 24.85 8.06 -3.19
N LEU A 189 25.75 7.08 -3.05
CA LEU A 189 25.97 6.05 -4.08
C LEU A 189 24.71 5.20 -4.34
N VAL A 190 23.97 4.83 -3.30
CA VAL A 190 22.68 4.12 -3.43
C VAL A 190 21.64 4.98 -4.15
N CYS A 191 21.60 6.30 -3.90
CA CYS A 191 20.71 7.22 -4.63
C CYS A 191 21.06 7.31 -6.13
N GLU A 192 22.35 7.32 -6.48
CA GLU A 192 22.81 7.30 -7.88
C GLU A 192 22.39 6.00 -8.58
N ASP A 193 22.58 4.85 -7.92
CA ASP A 193 22.22 3.54 -8.48
C ASP A 193 20.72 3.35 -8.65
N LEU A 194 19.91 3.74 -7.66
CA LEU A 194 18.45 3.69 -7.77
C LEU A 194 17.92 4.61 -8.89
N ARG A 195 18.57 5.77 -9.10
CA ARG A 195 18.25 6.68 -10.21
C ARG A 195 18.64 6.10 -11.56
N ALA A 196 19.82 5.50 -11.68
CA ALA A 196 20.31 4.87 -12.91
C ALA A 196 19.55 3.58 -13.28
N VAL A 197 18.89 2.94 -12.31
CA VAL A 197 17.90 1.88 -12.57
C VAL A 197 16.59 2.49 -13.09
N GLU A 198 16.06 3.52 -12.44
CA GLU A 198 14.80 4.15 -12.87
C GLU A 198 14.91 4.70 -14.31
N GLU A 199 16.02 5.36 -14.66
CA GLU A 199 16.30 5.92 -15.99
C GLU A 199 16.21 4.85 -17.11
N LYS A 200 16.79 3.66 -16.89
CA LYS A 200 16.72 2.53 -17.82
C LYS A 200 15.29 1.99 -18.01
N SER A 201 14.46 2.05 -16.97
CA SER A 201 13.06 1.64 -17.07
C SER A 201 12.26 2.56 -18.02
N TYR A 202 12.57 3.88 -18.08
CA TYR A 202 11.96 4.78 -19.07
C TYR A 202 12.39 4.45 -20.52
N GLU A 203 13.66 4.12 -20.75
CA GLU A 203 14.15 3.74 -22.10
C GLU A 203 13.47 2.47 -22.63
N TYR A 204 13.08 1.56 -21.73
CA TYR A 204 12.31 0.36 -22.09
C TYR A 204 10.84 0.72 -22.39
N GLU A 205 10.15 1.45 -21.50
CA GLU A 205 8.76 1.90 -21.72
C GLU A 205 8.57 2.70 -23.02
N GLY A 206 9.58 3.49 -23.41
CA GLY A 206 9.54 4.28 -24.65
C GLY A 206 9.68 3.47 -25.94
N ASN A 207 10.29 2.28 -25.90
CA ASN A 207 10.51 1.45 -27.09
C ASN A 207 9.32 0.54 -27.43
N ASP A 208 8.61 0.00 -26.43
CA ASP A 208 7.44 -0.87 -26.68
C ASP A 208 6.26 -0.12 -27.36
N GLN A 209 6.25 1.22 -27.30
CA GLN A 209 5.30 2.07 -28.05
C GLN A 209 5.76 2.39 -29.49
N GLY A 210 6.88 1.82 -29.97
CA GLY A 210 7.45 2.05 -31.30
C GLY A 210 6.62 1.57 -32.51
N GLY A 211 5.36 1.17 -32.30
CA GLY A 211 4.44 0.63 -33.31
C GLY A 211 3.75 1.68 -34.19
N ASN A 212 4.50 2.46 -34.96
CA ASN A 212 4.00 3.40 -36.00
C ASN A 212 3.00 4.49 -35.55
N ALA A 213 3.51 5.55 -34.93
CA ALA A 213 2.96 6.91 -35.07
C ALA A 213 4.10 7.94 -35.08
N GLY A 214 4.22 8.74 -36.12
CA GLY A 214 5.32 9.71 -36.28
C GLY A 214 4.83 11.15 -36.40
N LEU A 215 5.59 12.08 -35.82
CA LEU A 215 5.35 13.54 -35.74
C LEU A 215 4.08 13.94 -34.93
N THR A 216 4.08 15.02 -34.15
CA THR A 216 4.96 16.21 -34.12
C THR A 216 5.46 16.59 -32.72
N SER A 217 6.49 17.43 -32.67
CA SER A 217 6.83 18.22 -31.46
C SER A 217 5.69 19.17 -31.09
N GLY A 218 5.49 19.41 -29.78
CA GLY A 218 4.50 20.36 -29.25
C GLY A 218 4.40 20.31 -27.73
N VAL A 219 5.10 21.23 -27.04
CA VAL A 219 5.00 21.39 -25.58
C VAL A 219 4.05 22.55 -25.27
N GLU A 220 2.86 22.25 -24.76
CA GLU A 220 1.99 23.23 -24.08
C GLU A 220 1.31 22.60 -22.84
N PRO A 221 1.39 23.22 -21.65
CA PRO A 221 0.68 22.77 -20.46
C PRO A 221 -0.63 23.55 -20.26
N ALA A 222 -1.76 23.00 -20.71
CA ALA A 222 -3.09 23.62 -20.55
C ALA A 222 -3.99 22.82 -19.59
N VAL A 223 -4.09 23.27 -18.34
CA VAL A 223 -5.12 22.81 -17.40
C VAL A 223 -6.40 23.60 -17.64
N GLN A 224 -7.28 23.06 -18.49
CA GLN A 224 -8.59 23.66 -18.78
C GLN A 224 -9.72 22.81 -18.18
N LEU A 225 -10.28 23.27 -17.07
CA LEU A 225 -11.56 22.76 -16.54
C LEU A 225 -12.71 23.43 -17.30
N PRO A 226 -13.57 22.69 -18.02
CA PRO A 226 -14.76 23.27 -18.63
C PRO A 226 -15.85 23.48 -17.57
N ILE A 227 -16.07 24.73 -17.17
CA ILE A 227 -17.30 25.15 -16.50
C ILE A 227 -18.25 25.65 -17.58
N GLU A 228 -19.26 24.85 -17.91
CA GLU A 228 -20.46 25.33 -18.60
C GLU A 228 -21.72 24.85 -17.86
N ALA A 229 -22.65 25.78 -17.64
CA ALA A 229 -23.96 25.49 -17.08
C ALA A 229 -24.99 25.45 -18.23
N GLY A 230 -25.49 24.27 -18.56
CA GLY A 230 -26.40 24.03 -19.68
C GLY A 230 -27.57 23.11 -19.33
N GLU A 231 -28.72 23.74 -19.08
CA GLU A 231 -30.13 23.28 -19.11
C GLU A 231 -30.53 21.80 -18.92
N VAL A 232 -31.64 21.59 -18.17
CA VAL A 232 -32.12 20.28 -17.74
C VAL A 232 -32.83 19.50 -18.87
N GLY A 233 -32.07 18.71 -19.62
CA GLY A 233 -32.56 17.75 -20.63
C GLY A 233 -33.14 16.45 -20.03
N ARG A 234 -34.46 16.32 -20.00
CA ARG A 234 -35.20 15.21 -19.36
C ARG A 234 -35.25 13.92 -20.21
N GLN A 235 -34.18 13.13 -20.28
CA GLN A 235 -34.20 11.68 -20.61
C GLN A 235 -32.83 11.01 -20.42
N GLY A 236 -32.79 9.70 -20.05
CA GLY A 236 -31.59 8.86 -20.23
C GLY A 236 -30.90 8.26 -18.99
N TRP A 237 -31.57 8.05 -17.86
CA TRP A 237 -30.95 7.57 -16.61
C TRP A 237 -30.50 6.09 -16.58
N PHE A 238 -30.55 5.38 -17.71
CA PHE A 238 -30.22 3.95 -17.84
C PHE A 238 -29.28 3.67 -19.02
N ARG A 239 -28.01 4.11 -18.91
CA ARG A 239 -26.93 3.61 -19.79
C ARG A 239 -25.57 3.57 -19.10
N TRP A 240 -25.51 2.91 -17.94
CA TRP A 240 -24.24 2.43 -17.40
C TRP A 240 -23.58 1.51 -18.43
N ARG A 241 -22.47 1.96 -18.99
CA ARG A 241 -21.72 1.25 -20.02
C ARG A 241 -21.02 0.07 -19.35
N LEU A 242 -21.52 -1.15 -19.58
CA LEU A 242 -20.80 -2.37 -19.18
C LEU A 242 -19.39 -2.30 -19.77
N ARG A 243 -18.37 -2.12 -18.92
CA ARG A 243 -16.99 -2.32 -19.34
C ARG A 243 -16.83 -3.82 -19.46
N LYS A 244 -16.87 -4.30 -20.71
CA LYS A 244 -16.82 -5.72 -21.09
C LYS A 244 -15.71 -6.41 -20.30
N THR A 245 -16.05 -7.43 -19.54
CA THR A 245 -15.05 -8.37 -19.01
C THR A 245 -14.51 -9.12 -20.22
N GLU A 246 -13.23 -8.94 -20.51
CA GLU A 246 -12.50 -9.85 -21.38
C GLU A 246 -11.68 -10.75 -20.45
N GLU A 247 -11.91 -12.05 -20.56
CA GLU A 247 -11.10 -13.07 -19.91
C GLU A 247 -9.76 -13.11 -20.64
N GLU A 248 -8.77 -12.39 -20.13
CA GLU A 248 -7.38 -12.66 -20.47
C GLU A 248 -6.79 -13.66 -19.48
N ASP A 249 -6.02 -14.61 -20.02
CA ASP A 249 -5.48 -15.76 -19.30
C ASP A 249 -4.60 -15.39 -18.10
N GLY A 250 -4.43 -16.35 -17.19
CA GLY A 250 -3.52 -16.25 -16.05
C GLY A 250 -2.03 -16.18 -16.45
N GLY A 251 -1.61 -15.03 -16.97
CA GLY A 251 -0.24 -14.76 -17.41
C GLY A 251 0.50 -13.80 -16.50
N ILE A 252 1.25 -14.32 -15.51
CA ILE A 252 2.21 -13.53 -14.73
C ILE A 252 3.43 -13.22 -15.62
N LYS A 253 3.28 -12.22 -16.50
CA LYS A 253 4.32 -11.75 -17.43
C LYS A 253 4.23 -10.24 -17.65
N GLY A 254 4.98 -9.50 -16.82
CA GLY A 254 5.28 -8.09 -17.05
C GLY A 254 4.76 -7.15 -15.96
N ASP A 255 5.52 -7.02 -14.87
CA ASP A 255 5.79 -5.68 -14.28
C ASP A 255 7.04 -5.60 -13.35
N VAL A 256 7.78 -6.70 -13.14
CA VAL A 256 8.94 -6.78 -12.21
C VAL A 256 10.04 -5.71 -12.43
N ASN A 257 10.11 -5.08 -13.61
CA ASN A 257 11.02 -3.96 -13.88
C ASN A 257 10.46 -2.58 -13.45
N GLN A 258 9.14 -2.42 -13.33
CA GLN A 258 8.47 -1.16 -12.97
C GLN A 258 8.38 -0.96 -11.45
N GLU A 259 8.55 -2.04 -10.66
CA GLU A 259 8.74 -2.04 -9.21
C GLU A 259 10.12 -1.48 -8.77
N MET A 260 11.07 -1.34 -9.70
CA MET A 260 12.48 -1.02 -9.41
C MET A 260 12.86 0.41 -9.81
N GLY A 261 13.48 1.15 -8.88
CA GLY A 261 13.98 2.51 -9.09
C GLY A 261 13.96 3.38 -7.84
N LEU A 262 14.29 4.67 -7.99
CA LEU A 262 14.29 5.64 -6.89
C LEU A 262 12.87 5.99 -6.42
N THR A 263 11.93 6.18 -7.35
CA THR A 263 10.51 6.45 -7.05
C THR A 263 9.86 5.36 -6.18
N PRO A 264 9.88 4.06 -6.52
CA PRO A 264 9.32 3.02 -5.66
C PRO A 264 10.06 2.86 -4.33
N PHE A 265 11.38 3.08 -4.29
CA PHE A 265 12.14 3.13 -3.03
C PHE A 265 11.61 4.24 -2.10
N LEU A 266 11.42 5.47 -2.61
CA LEU A 266 10.92 6.59 -1.81
C LEU A 266 9.46 6.38 -1.35
N LEU A 267 8.61 5.75 -2.16
CA LEU A 267 7.24 5.38 -1.75
C LEU A 267 7.24 4.36 -0.61
N LYS A 268 8.04 3.30 -0.73
CA LYS A 268 8.06 2.19 0.22
C LYS A 268 8.74 2.54 1.55
N TYR A 269 9.85 3.30 1.51
CA TYR A 269 10.61 3.65 2.72
C TYR A 269 10.28 5.03 3.29
N GLY A 270 9.76 5.96 2.48
CA GLY A 270 9.38 7.32 2.92
C GLY A 270 7.91 7.45 3.32
N GLU A 271 6.99 7.05 2.43
CA GLU A 271 5.54 7.14 2.68
C GLU A 271 4.97 5.84 3.31
N GLY A 272 5.76 4.76 3.37
CA GLY A 272 5.34 3.46 3.91
C GLY A 272 4.37 2.67 3.02
N MET A 273 4.24 3.05 1.75
CA MET A 273 3.24 2.51 0.82
C MET A 273 3.82 1.40 -0.05
N GLU A 274 3.13 0.26 -0.10
CA GLU A 274 3.48 -0.90 -0.92
C GLU A 274 2.42 -1.16 -2.00
N GLU A 275 2.84 -1.69 -3.15
CA GLU A 275 1.94 -1.95 -4.27
C GLU A 275 1.06 -3.17 -4.00
N VAL A 276 -0.26 -2.99 -4.09
CA VAL A 276 -1.25 -4.03 -3.82
C VAL A 276 -1.62 -4.72 -5.15
N PRO A 277 -1.61 -6.07 -5.23
CA PRO A 277 -1.94 -6.76 -6.47
C PRO A 277 -3.45 -6.65 -6.78
N VAL A 278 -3.81 -6.39 -8.04
CA VAL A 278 -5.21 -6.24 -8.49
C VAL A 278 -6.09 -7.47 -8.20
N SER A 279 -5.50 -8.65 -8.05
CA SER A 279 -6.21 -9.87 -7.62
C SER A 279 -6.76 -9.78 -6.19
N ARG A 280 -6.11 -9.02 -5.28
CA ARG A 280 -6.58 -8.84 -3.90
C ARG A 280 -7.97 -8.20 -3.84
N LEU A 281 -8.31 -7.29 -4.76
CA LEU A 281 -9.61 -6.61 -4.79
C LEU A 281 -10.77 -7.61 -4.88
N TYR A 282 -10.66 -8.57 -5.81
CA TYR A 282 -11.68 -9.60 -6.03
C TYR A 282 -11.68 -10.66 -4.92
N ILE A 283 -10.49 -11.04 -4.43
CA ILE A 283 -10.34 -11.99 -3.33
C ILE A 283 -10.96 -11.43 -2.04
N SER A 284 -10.64 -10.19 -1.66
CA SER A 284 -11.19 -9.49 -0.49
C SER A 284 -12.72 -9.39 -0.56
N ALA A 285 -13.25 -8.94 -1.70
CA ALA A 285 -14.69 -8.84 -1.93
C ALA A 285 -15.43 -10.17 -1.72
N LEU A 286 -14.87 -11.25 -2.27
CA LEU A 286 -15.46 -12.59 -2.19
C LEU A 286 -15.32 -13.19 -0.79
N THR A 287 -14.17 -13.05 -0.12
CA THR A 287 -13.95 -13.62 1.22
C THR A 287 -14.75 -12.89 2.29
N ILE A 288 -14.88 -11.57 2.22
CA ILE A 288 -15.75 -10.79 3.13
C ILE A 288 -17.22 -11.19 2.91
N GLY A 289 -17.71 -11.16 1.66
CA GLY A 289 -19.11 -11.47 1.34
C GLY A 289 -19.53 -12.89 1.73
N ILE A 290 -18.70 -13.89 1.43
CA ILE A 290 -18.99 -15.30 1.80
C ILE A 290 -18.86 -15.52 3.31
N SER A 291 -17.85 -14.96 3.98
CA SER A 291 -17.68 -15.15 5.43
C SER A 291 -18.80 -14.50 6.24
N TYR A 292 -19.31 -13.34 5.81
CA TYR A 292 -20.52 -12.72 6.35
C TYR A 292 -21.75 -13.61 6.13
N PHE A 293 -21.99 -14.11 4.90
CA PHE A 293 -23.14 -14.96 4.59
C PHE A 293 -23.13 -16.27 5.40
N VAL A 294 -21.97 -16.90 5.57
CA VAL A 294 -21.81 -18.13 6.36
C VAL A 294 -21.99 -17.84 7.85
N GLY A 295 -21.44 -16.73 8.36
CA GLY A 295 -21.63 -16.31 9.76
C GLY A 295 -23.09 -16.06 10.10
N GLY A 296 -23.79 -15.26 9.29
CA GLY A 296 -25.18 -14.87 9.56
C GLY A 296 -26.23 -15.95 9.34
N LEU A 297 -25.89 -17.07 8.69
CA LEU A 297 -26.76 -18.24 8.66
C LEU A 297 -26.87 -18.90 10.05
N ILE A 298 -25.83 -18.81 10.89
CA ILE A 298 -25.76 -19.51 12.19
C ILE A 298 -26.84 -19.02 13.18
N PRO A 299 -27.07 -17.70 13.38
CA PRO A 299 -28.19 -17.22 14.18
C PRO A 299 -29.58 -17.62 13.66
N LEU A 300 -29.73 -17.87 12.35
CA LEU A 300 -31.02 -18.15 11.70
C LEU A 300 -31.44 -19.62 11.77
N ILE A 301 -30.49 -20.57 11.80
CA ILE A 301 -30.77 -22.02 11.84
C ILE A 301 -31.77 -22.42 12.96
N PRO A 302 -31.66 -21.93 14.22
CA PRO A 302 -32.62 -22.27 15.27
C PRO A 302 -34.05 -21.79 15.03
N TYR A 303 -34.25 -20.71 14.28
CA TYR A 303 -35.59 -20.25 13.89
C TYR A 303 -36.18 -21.12 12.77
N MET A 304 -35.35 -21.59 11.82
CA MET A 304 -35.79 -22.52 10.77
C MET A 304 -36.29 -23.86 11.36
N ALA A 305 -35.69 -24.30 12.47
CA ALA A 305 -36.11 -25.51 13.19
C ALA A 305 -37.33 -25.32 14.12
N THR A 306 -37.71 -24.08 14.46
CA THR A 306 -38.63 -23.80 15.57
C THR A 306 -39.81 -22.91 15.15
N SER A 307 -41.02 -23.47 15.13
CA SER A 307 -42.22 -22.72 14.70
C SER A 307 -42.56 -21.49 15.55
N SER A 308 -42.14 -21.45 16.82
CA SER A 308 -42.39 -20.33 17.75
C SER A 308 -41.18 -19.40 17.88
N ALA A 309 -41.35 -18.12 17.55
CA ALA A 309 -40.25 -17.13 17.58
C ALA A 309 -39.64 -16.96 18.98
N ARG A 310 -40.43 -17.00 20.06
CA ARG A 310 -39.92 -16.85 21.43
C ARG A 310 -39.01 -18.01 21.85
N VAL A 311 -39.32 -19.23 21.42
CA VAL A 311 -38.46 -20.40 21.68
C VAL A 311 -37.22 -20.34 20.76
N GLY A 312 -37.41 -19.98 19.49
CA GLY A 312 -36.32 -19.75 18.53
C GLY A 312 -35.28 -18.74 19.03
N LEU A 313 -35.71 -17.64 19.65
CA LEU A 313 -34.84 -16.61 20.23
C LEU A 313 -33.99 -17.13 21.40
N ILE A 314 -34.56 -17.96 22.27
CA ILE A 314 -33.83 -18.55 23.40
C ILE A 314 -32.76 -19.52 22.89
N VAL A 315 -33.09 -20.38 21.91
CA VAL A 315 -32.11 -21.31 21.32
C VAL A 315 -31.06 -20.55 20.48
N SER A 316 -31.47 -19.57 19.69
CA SER A 316 -30.58 -18.73 18.86
C SER A 316 -29.60 -17.92 19.69
N SER A 317 -30.04 -17.30 20.78
CA SER A 317 -29.15 -16.54 21.67
C SER A 317 -28.12 -17.43 22.39
N ILE A 318 -28.48 -18.66 22.80
CA ILE A 318 -27.52 -19.61 23.37
C ILE A 318 -26.51 -20.08 22.31
N VAL A 319 -26.98 -20.51 21.14
CA VAL A 319 -26.11 -21.00 20.05
C VAL A 319 -25.16 -19.89 19.56
N THR A 320 -25.70 -18.71 19.27
CA THR A 320 -24.90 -17.57 18.79
C THR A 320 -23.96 -17.05 19.87
N GLY A 321 -24.35 -17.05 21.14
CA GLY A 321 -23.46 -16.70 22.26
C GLY A 321 -22.24 -17.62 22.35
N ILE A 322 -22.44 -18.93 22.22
CA ILE A 322 -21.34 -19.92 22.18
C ILE A 322 -20.45 -19.71 20.95
N VAL A 323 -21.04 -19.46 19.78
CA VAL A 323 -20.28 -19.26 18.53
C VAL A 323 -19.50 -17.94 18.55
N LEU A 324 -20.07 -16.84 19.04
CA LEU A 324 -19.37 -15.56 19.25
C LEU A 324 -18.19 -15.70 20.24
N PHE A 325 -18.36 -16.49 21.30
CA PHE A 325 -17.29 -16.77 22.26
C PHE A 325 -16.14 -17.55 21.61
N ILE A 326 -16.45 -18.66 20.93
CA ILE A 326 -15.44 -19.46 20.20
C ILE A 326 -14.74 -18.61 19.14
N PHE A 327 -15.50 -17.82 18.37
CA PHE A 327 -14.97 -16.96 17.32
C PHE A 327 -14.10 -15.82 17.85
N GLY A 328 -14.44 -15.19 18.98
CA GLY A 328 -13.59 -14.17 19.61
C GLY A 328 -12.24 -14.72 20.10
N GLY A 329 -12.22 -15.99 20.53
CA GLY A 329 -10.98 -16.73 20.80
C GLY A 329 -10.19 -17.06 19.53
N PHE A 330 -10.87 -17.55 18.48
CA PHE A 330 -10.25 -17.81 17.16
C PHE A 330 -9.63 -16.54 16.56
N LYS A 331 -10.35 -15.42 16.61
CA LYS A 331 -9.89 -14.09 16.17
C LYS A 331 -8.59 -13.70 16.85
N THR A 332 -8.54 -13.76 18.18
CA THR A 332 -7.34 -13.39 18.95
C THR A 332 -6.17 -14.36 18.79
N TYR A 333 -6.44 -15.64 18.49
CA TYR A 333 -5.41 -16.61 18.09
C TYR A 333 -4.80 -16.26 16.73
N PHE A 334 -5.63 -15.99 15.71
CA PHE A 334 -5.15 -15.70 14.36
C PHE A 334 -4.54 -14.29 14.18
N THR A 335 -4.95 -13.30 14.97
CA THR A 335 -4.30 -11.97 14.95
C THR A 335 -2.99 -11.92 15.75
N GLY A 336 -2.48 -13.06 16.27
CA GLY A 336 -1.20 -13.11 16.98
C GLY A 336 -1.14 -12.28 18.27
N ALA A 337 -2.28 -12.07 18.94
CA ALA A 337 -2.33 -11.21 20.12
C ALA A 337 -1.58 -11.85 21.31
N GLU A 338 -0.44 -11.28 21.69
CA GLU A 338 0.41 -11.73 22.82
C GLU A 338 -0.27 -11.54 24.19
N GLY A 339 -1.25 -12.38 24.50
CA GLY A 339 -2.02 -12.32 25.76
C GLY A 339 -2.14 -13.64 26.51
N GLY A 340 -1.55 -14.73 26.01
CA GLY A 340 -1.70 -16.08 26.55
C GLY A 340 -3.17 -16.47 26.77
N TYR A 341 -3.46 -17.26 27.80
CA TYR A 341 -4.82 -17.68 28.12
C TYR A 341 -5.77 -16.50 28.41
N GLY A 342 -5.26 -15.41 29.02
CA GLY A 342 -6.06 -14.23 29.35
C GLY A 342 -6.53 -13.45 28.12
N GLY A 343 -5.66 -13.31 27.11
CA GLY A 343 -5.97 -12.64 25.85
C GLY A 343 -7.08 -13.32 25.07
N TYR A 344 -7.03 -14.65 24.94
CA TYR A 344 -8.07 -15.43 24.27
C TYR A 344 -9.43 -15.32 24.99
N LEU A 345 -9.42 -15.37 26.33
CA LEU A 345 -10.64 -15.19 27.13
C LEU A 345 -11.21 -13.77 27.01
N TYR A 346 -10.36 -12.74 26.93
CA TYR A 346 -10.79 -11.37 26.70
C TYR A 346 -11.36 -11.18 25.28
N GLY A 347 -10.74 -11.75 24.26
CA GLY A 347 -11.25 -11.74 22.88
C GLY A 347 -12.61 -12.43 22.76
N ALA A 348 -12.76 -13.61 23.36
CA ALA A 348 -14.00 -14.38 23.41
C ALA A 348 -15.13 -13.60 24.14
N THR A 349 -14.86 -13.09 25.34
CA THR A 349 -15.87 -12.37 26.14
C THR A 349 -16.24 -11.01 25.56
N SER A 350 -15.29 -10.23 25.05
CA SER A 350 -15.58 -8.93 24.40
C SER A 350 -16.43 -9.09 23.13
N THR A 351 -16.12 -10.07 22.28
CA THR A 351 -16.90 -10.35 21.05
C THR A 351 -18.33 -10.77 21.39
N MET A 352 -18.49 -11.65 22.39
CA MET A 352 -19.81 -12.06 22.90
C MET A 352 -20.59 -10.90 23.52
N LEU A 353 -19.94 -10.00 24.27
CA LEU A 353 -20.56 -8.82 24.87
C LEU A 353 -21.03 -7.82 23.81
N VAL A 354 -20.25 -7.56 22.76
CA VAL A 354 -20.65 -6.65 21.66
C VAL A 354 -21.89 -7.19 20.95
N GLY A 355 -21.92 -8.47 20.58
CA GLY A 355 -23.10 -9.10 19.97
C GLY A 355 -24.32 -9.09 20.90
N GLY A 356 -24.12 -9.33 22.20
CA GLY A 356 -25.19 -9.26 23.21
C GLY A 356 -25.77 -7.86 23.39
N VAL A 357 -24.93 -6.82 23.42
CA VAL A 357 -25.37 -5.42 23.49
C VAL A 357 -26.09 -4.99 22.22
N ALA A 358 -25.60 -5.37 21.04
CA ALA A 358 -26.27 -5.10 19.76
C ALA A 358 -27.67 -5.73 19.70
N ALA A 359 -27.80 -7.01 20.10
CA ALA A 359 -29.08 -7.69 20.15
C ALA A 359 -30.03 -7.10 21.20
N ALA A 360 -29.54 -6.70 22.38
CA ALA A 360 -30.34 -6.03 23.39
C ALA A 360 -30.85 -4.66 22.92
N ALA A 361 -30.02 -3.90 22.19
CA ALA A 361 -30.41 -2.62 21.60
C ALA A 361 -31.47 -2.79 20.50
N ALA A 362 -31.30 -3.75 19.59
CA ALA A 362 -32.27 -4.06 18.54
C ALA A 362 -33.61 -4.57 19.11
N PHE A 363 -33.56 -5.45 20.11
CA PHE A 363 -34.76 -5.91 20.83
C PHE A 363 -35.47 -4.76 21.55
N GLY A 364 -34.73 -3.89 22.23
CA GLY A 364 -35.28 -2.70 22.89
C GLY A 364 -35.94 -1.74 21.90
N LEU A 365 -35.30 -1.46 20.76
CA LEU A 365 -35.81 -0.56 19.73
C LEU A 365 -37.10 -1.08 19.09
N VAL A 366 -37.14 -2.34 18.66
CA VAL A 366 -38.36 -2.94 18.10
C VAL A 366 -39.48 -2.94 19.13
N LYS A 367 -39.19 -3.29 20.39
CA LYS A 367 -40.19 -3.27 21.47
C LYS A 367 -40.74 -1.88 21.79
N VAL A 368 -39.96 -0.81 21.63
CA VAL A 368 -40.44 0.58 21.81
C VAL A 368 -41.38 0.98 20.66
N LEU A 369 -41.08 0.58 19.42
CA LEU A 369 -41.94 0.84 18.26
C LEU A 369 -43.23 0.03 18.30
N ASP A 370 -43.15 -1.24 18.71
CA ASP A 370 -44.29 -2.18 18.87
C ASP A 370 -45.29 -1.72 19.96
N VAL A 371 -44.84 -0.89 20.90
CA VAL A 371 -45.69 -0.24 21.93
C VAL A 371 -46.39 1.04 21.43
N GLN A 372 -46.08 1.50 20.20
CA GLN A 372 -46.68 2.69 19.58
C GLN A 372 -47.64 2.37 18.41
N ALA A 373 -47.89 1.09 18.13
CA ALA A 373 -48.73 0.58 17.05
C ALA A 373 -50.06 -0.02 17.53
#